data_AF-A0A0S8EVB5-F1
#
_entry.id   AF-A0A0S8EVB5-F1
#
_cell.length_a   1.000
_cell.length_b   1.000
_cell.length_c   1.000
_cell.angle_alpha   90.00
_cell.angle_beta   90.00
_cell.angle_gamma   90.00
#
_symmetry.space_group_name_H-M   'P 1'
#
loop_
_entity.id
_entity.type
_entity.pdbx_description
1 polymer ?
#
loop_
_entity_poly.entity_id
_entity_poly.type
_entity_poly.pdbx_seq_one_letter_code
_entity_poly.pdbx_strand_id
1 'polypeptide(L)'
;VPEESRAVHGITDEELAGAPDFATVMPRVLELLQGKLPVAYNAPFDRGFLLAEIQRAAPEGMTPGDMPPAARDEVVWVDPLVWAREILKELQSRRLGDVAKHLSIPLEQAHRAAGDAEATGRVLLALAAQMPRVYGELIRLQKRYAAFQDAEFAAWKRFR
;
A
#
# COMPACT_ATOMS: atom_id res chain seq x y z
N VAL A 1 12.56 3.06 -17.92
CA VAL A 1 11.80 3.66 -16.79
C VAL A 1 11.71 5.20 -16.93
N PRO A 2 10.60 5.88 -16.61
CA PRO A 2 10.56 7.35 -16.59
C PRO A 2 11.62 7.94 -15.63
N GLU A 3 12.27 9.04 -15.99
CA GLU A 3 13.37 9.63 -15.22
C GLU A 3 12.95 10.03 -13.80
N GLU A 4 11.75 10.58 -13.66
CA GLU A 4 11.16 10.96 -12.36
C GLU A 4 10.95 9.76 -11.43
N SER A 5 10.58 8.59 -11.97
CA SER A 5 10.45 7.36 -11.20
C SER A 5 11.83 6.82 -10.79
N ARG A 6 12.80 6.82 -11.71
CA ARG A 6 14.19 6.41 -11.43
C ARG A 6 14.80 7.25 -10.31
N ALA A 7 14.54 8.56 -10.30
CA ALA A 7 15.02 9.46 -9.25
C ALA A 7 14.48 9.12 -7.85
N VAL A 8 13.33 8.43 -7.78
CA VAL A 8 12.75 7.97 -6.51
C VAL A 8 13.31 6.61 -6.13
N HIS A 9 13.13 5.57 -6.95
CA HIS A 9 13.40 4.18 -6.54
C HIS A 9 14.81 3.67 -6.95
N GLY A 10 15.53 4.40 -7.81
CA GLY A 10 16.89 4.06 -8.23
C GLY A 10 17.03 2.79 -9.08
N ILE A 11 15.94 2.29 -9.67
CA ILE A 11 15.96 1.07 -10.50
C ILE A 11 16.36 1.48 -11.91
N THR A 12 17.45 0.89 -12.37
CA THR A 12 18.07 1.15 -13.67
C THR A 12 17.44 0.31 -14.78
N ASP A 13 17.61 0.71 -16.04
CA ASP A 13 17.11 -0.10 -17.16
C ASP A 13 17.92 -1.42 -17.26
N GLU A 14 19.18 -1.41 -16.81
CA GLU A 14 20.07 -2.57 -16.71
C GLU A 14 19.56 -3.60 -15.68
N GLU A 15 19.09 -3.16 -14.51
CA GLU A 15 18.45 -4.05 -13.52
C GLU A 15 17.18 -4.70 -14.09
N LEU A 16 16.47 -4.04 -15.01
CA LEU A 16 15.24 -4.54 -15.60
C LEU A 16 15.47 -5.46 -16.81
N ALA A 17 16.60 -5.33 -17.50
CA ALA A 17 16.86 -6.05 -18.76
C ALA A 17 16.76 -7.59 -18.63
N GLY A 18 17.02 -8.13 -17.43
CA GLY A 18 16.88 -9.56 -17.13
C GLY A 18 15.81 -9.88 -16.09
N ALA A 19 15.03 -8.90 -15.65
CA ALA A 19 14.00 -9.11 -14.64
C ALA A 19 12.79 -9.85 -15.24
N PRO A 20 12.14 -10.75 -14.48
CA PRO A 20 10.93 -11.41 -14.95
C PRO A 20 9.78 -10.41 -15.11
N ASP A 21 8.90 -10.66 -16.07
CA ASP A 21 7.66 -9.91 -16.19
C ASP A 21 6.67 -10.30 -15.08
N PHE A 22 5.57 -9.54 -14.97
CA PHE A 22 4.57 -9.81 -13.95
C PHE A 22 3.94 -11.20 -14.11
N ALA A 23 3.63 -11.63 -15.33
CA ALA A 23 3.02 -12.94 -15.59
C ALA A 23 3.87 -14.10 -15.05
N THR A 24 5.20 -13.98 -15.17
CA THR A 24 6.17 -14.95 -14.64
C THR A 24 6.16 -14.99 -13.11
N VAL A 25 6.06 -13.83 -12.44
CA VAL A 25 6.09 -13.79 -10.95
C VAL A 25 4.72 -13.91 -10.30
N MET A 26 3.62 -13.73 -11.05
CA MET A 26 2.25 -13.73 -10.55
C MET A 26 1.93 -14.95 -9.67
N PRO A 27 2.24 -16.21 -10.06
CA PRO A 27 1.93 -17.37 -9.22
C PRO A 27 2.56 -17.28 -7.82
N ARG A 28 3.81 -16.80 -7.74
CA ARG A 28 4.50 -16.60 -6.47
C ARG A 28 3.89 -15.47 -5.64
N VAL A 29 3.47 -14.39 -6.28
CA VAL A 29 2.77 -13.29 -5.60
C VAL A 29 1.45 -13.77 -5.02
N LEU A 30 0.64 -14.49 -5.79
CA LEU A 30 -0.63 -15.04 -5.32
C LEU A 30 -0.43 -16.03 -4.15
N GLU A 31 0.60 -16.88 -4.22
CA GLU A 31 0.98 -17.78 -3.13
C GLU A 31 1.31 -17.01 -1.85
N LEU A 32 2.13 -15.94 -1.94
CA LEU A 32 2.49 -15.12 -0.77
C LEU A 32 1.28 -14.43 -0.13
N LEU A 33 0.26 -14.12 -0.92
CA LEU A 33 -0.97 -13.48 -0.46
C LEU A 33 -1.99 -14.46 0.16
N GLN A 34 -1.79 -15.77 0.01
CA GLN A 34 -2.71 -16.76 0.57
C GLN A 34 -2.80 -16.68 2.10
N GLY A 35 -4.03 -16.52 2.60
CA GLY A 35 -4.32 -16.40 4.03
C GLY A 35 -3.71 -15.17 4.71
N LYS A 36 -3.30 -14.14 3.95
CA LYS A 36 -2.71 -12.90 4.48
C LYS A 36 -3.70 -11.74 4.44
N LEU A 37 -3.50 -10.79 5.35
CA LEU A 37 -4.12 -9.47 5.30
C LEU A 37 -3.04 -8.47 4.85
N PRO A 38 -3.15 -7.91 3.64
CA PRO A 38 -2.15 -6.97 3.17
C PRO A 38 -2.18 -5.65 3.95
N VAL A 39 -0.98 -5.10 4.15
CA VAL A 39 -0.77 -3.77 4.72
C VAL A 39 0.08 -3.00 3.73
N ALA A 40 -0.38 -1.83 3.30
CA ALA A 40 0.34 -0.98 2.37
C ALA A 40 0.12 0.49 2.73
N TYR A 41 1.15 1.32 2.62
CA TYR A 41 1.06 2.74 2.93
C TYR A 41 0.60 3.48 1.68
N ASN A 42 -0.60 4.08 1.70
CA ASN A 42 -1.32 4.50 0.49
C ASN A 42 -1.80 3.30 -0.34
N ALA A 43 -2.45 2.33 0.34
CA ALA A 43 -2.85 1.05 -0.22
C ALA A 43 -3.63 1.09 -1.55
N PRO A 44 -4.48 2.09 -1.85
CA PRO A 44 -5.15 2.18 -3.15
C PRO A 44 -4.20 2.18 -4.35
N PHE A 45 -2.97 2.69 -4.18
CA PHE A 45 -1.96 2.71 -5.23
C PHE A 45 -1.45 1.29 -5.54
N ASP A 46 -0.77 0.63 -4.60
CA ASP A 46 -0.19 -0.70 -4.80
C ASP A 46 -1.25 -1.74 -5.16
N ARG A 47 -2.41 -1.67 -4.49
CA ARG A 47 -3.53 -2.56 -4.76
C ARG A 47 -4.07 -2.37 -6.18
N GLY A 48 -4.24 -1.12 -6.63
CA GLY A 48 -4.69 -0.83 -7.99
C GLY A 48 -3.73 -1.38 -9.04
N PHE A 49 -2.42 -1.19 -8.83
CA PHE A 49 -1.38 -1.76 -9.69
C PHE A 49 -1.43 -3.29 -9.72
N LEU A 50 -1.44 -3.93 -8.54
CA LEU A 50 -1.45 -5.38 -8.45
C LEU A 50 -2.67 -6.00 -9.15
N LEU A 51 -3.86 -5.46 -8.92
CA LEU A 51 -5.09 -6.00 -9.52
C LEU A 51 -5.12 -5.79 -11.04
N ALA A 52 -4.65 -4.64 -11.53
CA ALA A 52 -4.53 -4.40 -12.96
C ALA A 52 -3.53 -5.35 -13.64
N GLU A 53 -2.39 -5.61 -13.00
CA GLU A 53 -1.39 -6.54 -13.53
C GLU A 53 -1.87 -8.00 -13.48
N ILE A 54 -2.59 -8.40 -12.43
CA ILE A 54 -3.23 -9.72 -12.40
C ILE A 54 -4.27 -9.84 -13.51
N GLN A 55 -5.10 -8.82 -13.73
CA GLN A 55 -6.10 -8.85 -14.80
C GLN A 55 -5.44 -8.99 -16.19
N ARG A 56 -4.27 -8.39 -16.41
CA ARG A 56 -3.51 -8.51 -17.67
C ARG A 56 -2.85 -9.89 -17.85
N ALA A 57 -2.35 -10.47 -16.77
CA ALA A 57 -1.60 -11.73 -16.79
C ALA A 57 -2.48 -12.98 -16.58
N ALA A 58 -3.72 -12.81 -16.13
CA ALA A 58 -4.62 -13.92 -15.84
C ALA A 58 -4.87 -14.78 -17.09
N PRO A 59 -4.72 -16.11 -17.01
CA PRO A 59 -5.04 -17.00 -18.12
C PRO A 59 -6.55 -17.00 -18.40
N GLU A 60 -6.92 -17.34 -19.64
CA GLU A 60 -8.33 -17.50 -20.01
C GLU A 60 -9.05 -18.47 -19.06
N GLY A 61 -10.22 -18.06 -18.58
CA GLY A 61 -11.04 -18.85 -17.66
C GLY A 61 -10.69 -18.73 -16.18
N MET A 62 -9.63 -17.99 -15.80
CA MET A 62 -9.37 -17.69 -14.39
C MET A 62 -10.51 -16.87 -13.80
N THR A 63 -10.95 -17.24 -12.61
CA THR A 63 -12.05 -16.58 -11.89
C THR A 63 -11.55 -15.93 -10.60
N PRO A 64 -12.31 -14.98 -10.01
CA PRO A 64 -12.00 -14.44 -8.68
C PRO A 64 -11.90 -15.51 -7.58
N GLY A 65 -12.56 -16.67 -7.75
CA GLY A 65 -12.49 -17.79 -6.81
C GLY A 65 -11.10 -18.42 -6.74
N ASP A 66 -10.34 -18.38 -7.84
CA ASP A 66 -8.98 -18.92 -7.95
C ASP A 66 -7.93 -18.01 -7.29
N MET A 67 -8.33 -16.80 -6.95
CA MET A 67 -7.46 -15.78 -6.35
C MET A 67 -7.50 -15.85 -4.82
N PRO A 68 -6.37 -15.61 -4.13
CA PRO A 68 -6.37 -15.38 -2.69
C PRO A 68 -7.31 -14.21 -2.36
N PRO A 69 -8.04 -14.24 -1.22
CA PRO A 69 -8.91 -13.13 -0.82
C PRO A 69 -8.21 -11.77 -0.87
N ALA A 70 -6.94 -11.71 -0.46
CA ALA A 70 -6.10 -10.51 -0.50
C ALA A 70 -5.97 -9.86 -1.90
N ALA A 71 -6.14 -10.62 -2.99
CA ALA A 71 -6.08 -10.14 -4.36
C ALA A 71 -7.47 -9.93 -4.99
N ARG A 72 -8.54 -9.85 -4.19
CA ARG A 72 -9.90 -9.64 -4.72
C ARG A 72 -10.37 -8.19 -4.55
N ASP A 73 -11.25 -7.77 -5.46
CA ASP A 73 -11.75 -6.40 -5.54
C ASP A 73 -12.55 -5.95 -4.31
N GLU A 74 -13.17 -6.89 -3.60
CA GLU A 74 -13.95 -6.62 -2.39
C GLU A 74 -13.10 -6.48 -1.12
N VAL A 75 -11.86 -6.97 -1.14
CA VAL A 75 -10.99 -6.99 0.04
C VAL A 75 -10.23 -5.68 0.18
N VAL A 76 -10.40 -5.08 1.36
CA VAL A 76 -9.72 -3.84 1.75
C VAL A 76 -8.42 -4.17 2.45
N TRP A 77 -7.35 -3.56 1.96
CA TRP A 77 -6.02 -3.63 2.56
C TRP A 77 -5.94 -2.64 3.73
N VAL A 78 -5.23 -2.99 4.78
CA VAL A 78 -5.01 -2.06 5.91
C VAL A 78 -4.02 -0.99 5.48
N ASP A 79 -4.37 0.27 5.70
CA ASP A 79 -3.59 1.42 5.23
C ASP A 79 -3.17 2.32 6.39
N PRO A 80 -1.90 2.21 6.87
CA PRO A 80 -1.41 3.04 7.96
C PRO A 80 -1.39 4.53 7.64
N LEU A 81 -1.42 4.96 6.36
CA LEU A 81 -1.53 6.37 5.99
C LEU A 81 -2.88 6.96 6.42
N VAL A 82 -3.97 6.23 6.20
CA VAL A 82 -5.32 6.65 6.60
C VAL A 82 -5.36 6.89 8.10
N TRP A 83 -4.77 5.97 8.87
CA TRP A 83 -4.67 6.07 10.32
C TRP A 83 -3.71 7.17 10.77
N ALA A 84 -2.56 7.33 10.13
CA ALA A 84 -1.61 8.40 10.44
C ALA A 84 -2.23 9.78 10.23
N ARG A 85 -3.03 9.97 9.17
CA ARG A 85 -3.78 11.22 8.95
C ARG A 85 -4.82 11.49 10.03
N GLU A 86 -5.45 10.45 10.56
CA GLU A 86 -6.45 10.58 11.61
C GLU A 86 -5.84 10.72 13.02
N ILE A 87 -4.76 10.01 13.33
CA ILE A 87 -4.16 9.99 14.67
C ILE A 87 -3.18 11.14 14.85
N LEU A 88 -2.37 11.41 13.82
CA LEU A 88 -1.29 12.39 13.87
C LEU A 88 -1.68 13.68 13.15
N LYS A 89 -2.86 14.25 13.47
CA LYS A 89 -3.46 15.45 12.80
C LYS A 89 -2.63 16.73 12.89
N GLU A 90 -1.68 16.79 13.82
CA GLU A 90 -0.82 17.96 14.02
C GLU A 90 0.46 17.96 13.16
N LEU A 91 0.83 16.82 12.56
CA LEU A 91 1.98 16.77 11.68
C LEU A 91 1.79 17.68 10.45
N GLN A 92 2.86 18.20 9.88
CA GLN A 92 2.78 18.96 8.62
C GLN A 92 2.70 18.03 7.41
N SER A 93 3.24 16.81 7.53
CA SER A 93 3.27 15.81 6.47
C SER A 93 2.97 14.41 7.03
N ARG A 94 2.31 13.56 6.23
CA ARG A 94 2.10 12.13 6.49
C ARG A 94 2.70 11.28 5.39
N ARG A 95 3.84 11.68 4.84
CA ARG A 95 4.63 10.76 4.02
C ARG A 95 5.22 9.70 4.96
N LEU A 96 5.43 8.48 4.45
CA LEU A 96 5.99 7.38 5.24
C LEU A 96 7.27 7.80 5.97
N GLY A 97 8.17 8.50 5.26
CA GLY A 97 9.38 9.13 5.79
C GLY A 97 9.16 9.98 7.05
N ASP A 98 8.21 10.90 6.97
CA ASP A 98 7.95 11.87 8.03
C ASP A 98 7.27 11.21 9.25
N VAL A 99 6.35 10.27 9.00
CA VAL A 99 5.68 9.51 10.06
C VAL A 99 6.65 8.56 10.75
N ALA A 100 7.47 7.84 10.00
CA ALA A 100 8.49 6.96 10.57
C ALA A 100 9.47 7.75 11.42
N LYS A 101 9.95 8.90 10.93
CA LYS A 101 10.81 9.82 11.70
C LYS A 101 10.14 10.29 12.98
N HIS A 102 8.88 10.72 12.91
CA HIS A 102 8.12 11.17 14.08
C HIS A 102 7.98 10.06 15.13
N LEU A 103 7.74 8.82 14.69
CA LEU A 103 7.59 7.65 15.56
C LEU A 103 8.94 7.02 15.95
N SER A 104 10.07 7.64 15.61
CA SER A 104 11.43 7.12 15.85
C SER A 104 11.66 5.72 15.27
N ILE A 105 11.04 5.43 14.12
CA ILE A 105 11.21 4.17 13.37
C ILE A 105 12.37 4.36 12.38
N PRO A 106 13.40 3.49 12.42
CA PRO A 106 14.47 3.49 11.42
C PRO A 106 13.92 3.19 10.03
N LEU A 107 14.31 4.02 9.06
CA LEU A 107 14.14 3.78 7.62
C LEU A 107 15.48 3.37 7.04
N GLU A 108 15.75 2.08 7.07
CA GLU A 108 16.92 1.50 6.41
C GLU A 108 16.62 1.33 4.93
N GLN A 109 17.56 1.74 4.06
CA GLN A 109 17.40 1.66 2.60
C GLN A 109 16.11 2.33 2.08
N ALA A 110 15.83 3.55 2.57
CA ALA A 110 14.70 4.36 2.10
C ALA A 110 14.63 4.36 0.56
N HIS A 111 13.42 4.21 0.02
CA HIS A 111 13.13 4.10 -1.42
C HIS A 111 13.48 2.76 -2.09
N ARG A 112 13.84 1.73 -1.31
CA ARG A 112 13.78 0.34 -1.76
C ARG A 112 12.51 -0.32 -1.21
N ALA A 113 11.85 -1.11 -2.05
CA ALA A 113 10.55 -1.70 -1.76
C ALA A 113 10.49 -2.47 -0.43
N ALA A 114 11.55 -3.23 -0.10
CA ALA A 114 11.61 -4.00 1.15
C ALA A 114 11.69 -3.08 2.39
N GLY A 115 12.50 -2.02 2.34
CA GLY A 115 12.64 -1.06 3.43
C GLY A 115 11.33 -0.29 3.68
N ASP A 116 10.67 0.14 2.61
CA ASP A 116 9.38 0.83 2.71
C ASP A 116 8.26 -0.10 3.22
N ALA A 117 8.24 -1.37 2.80
CA ALA A 117 7.30 -2.36 3.31
C ALA A 117 7.51 -2.66 4.81
N GLU A 118 8.76 -2.78 5.25
CA GLU A 118 9.09 -2.96 6.67
C GLU A 118 8.69 -1.75 7.50
N ALA A 119 9.03 -0.53 7.05
CA ALA A 119 8.64 0.69 7.72
C ALA A 119 7.12 0.85 7.80
N THR A 120 6.39 0.48 6.74
CA THR A 120 4.93 0.46 6.72
C THR A 120 4.36 -0.43 7.83
N GLY A 121 4.89 -1.66 7.98
CA GLY A 121 4.51 -2.57 9.05
C GLY A 121 4.82 -2.02 10.45
N ARG A 122 6.01 -1.44 10.63
CA ARG A 122 6.42 -0.82 11.90
C ARG A 122 5.53 0.38 12.27
N VAL A 123 5.16 1.21 11.29
CA VAL A 123 4.23 2.33 11.49
C VAL A 123 2.85 1.82 11.92
N LEU A 124 2.33 0.78 11.26
CA LEU A 124 1.07 0.16 11.68
C LEU A 124 1.13 -0.29 13.15
N LEU A 125 2.18 -1.02 13.52
CA LEU A 125 2.36 -1.52 14.89
C LEU A 125 2.46 -0.40 15.92
N ALA A 126 3.16 0.69 15.60
CA ALA A 126 3.28 1.86 16.47
C ALA A 126 1.94 2.59 16.67
N LEU A 127 1.08 2.61 15.64
CA LEU A 127 -0.26 3.22 15.72
C LEU A 127 -1.31 2.27 16.32
N ALA A 128 -1.08 0.96 16.31
CA ALA A 128 -2.07 -0.07 16.62
C ALA A 128 -2.76 0.09 17.99
N ALA A 129 -2.07 0.64 18.99
CA ALA A 129 -2.66 0.88 20.31
C ALA A 129 -3.85 1.86 20.29
N GLN A 130 -3.92 2.71 19.26
CA GLN A 130 -4.96 3.71 19.06
C GLN A 130 -6.01 3.28 18.02
N MET A 131 -5.89 2.05 17.52
CA MET A 131 -6.76 1.49 16.48
C MET A 131 -7.73 0.45 17.08
N PRO A 132 -8.89 0.21 16.45
CA PRO A 132 -9.78 -0.87 16.85
C PRO A 132 -9.09 -2.23 16.80
N ARG A 133 -9.29 -3.05 17.83
CA ARG A 133 -8.77 -4.43 17.89
C ARG A 133 -9.63 -5.43 17.12
N VAL A 134 -10.91 -5.10 16.90
CA VAL A 134 -11.84 -5.95 16.15
C VAL A 134 -11.70 -5.63 14.67
N TYR A 135 -11.35 -6.64 13.87
CA TYR A 135 -11.09 -6.50 12.44
C TYR A 135 -12.24 -5.81 11.67
N GLY A 136 -13.49 -6.22 11.91
CA GLY A 136 -14.65 -5.61 11.24
C GLY A 136 -14.80 -4.10 11.53
N GLU A 137 -14.47 -3.68 12.75
CA GLU A 137 -14.50 -2.27 13.14
C GLU A 137 -13.32 -1.49 12.55
N LEU A 138 -12.12 -2.08 12.58
CA LEU A 138 -10.92 -1.54 11.96
C LEU A 138 -11.18 -1.17 10.49
N ILE A 139 -11.69 -2.13 9.70
CA ILE A 139 -11.97 -1.92 8.28
C ILE A 139 -13.09 -0.88 8.09
N ARG A 140 -14.15 -0.92 8.91
CA ARG A 140 -15.26 0.04 8.81
C ARG A 140 -14.80 1.47 9.07
N LEU A 141 -14.00 1.70 10.11
CA LEU A 141 -13.48 3.03 10.42
C LEU A 141 -12.47 3.49 9.39
N GLN A 142 -11.55 2.62 8.95
CA GLN A 142 -10.61 2.98 7.89
C GLN A 142 -11.33 3.43 6.61
N LYS A 143 -12.37 2.68 6.17
CA LYS A 143 -13.20 3.08 5.01
C LYS A 143 -13.83 4.45 5.21
N ARG A 144 -14.35 4.72 6.41
CA ARG A 144 -14.97 6.00 6.75
C ARG A 144 -13.93 7.12 6.69
N TYR A 145 -12.78 6.97 7.34
CA TYR A 145 -11.73 7.98 7.33
C TYR A 145 -11.18 8.25 5.94
N ALA A 146 -10.93 7.21 5.14
CA ALA A 146 -10.48 7.36 3.76
C ALA A 146 -11.48 8.20 2.94
N ALA A 147 -12.78 7.91 3.04
CA ALA A 147 -13.81 8.67 2.32
C ALA A 147 -13.86 10.16 2.74
N PHE A 148 -13.70 10.47 4.02
CA PHE A 148 -13.60 11.86 4.49
C PHE A 148 -12.35 12.55 3.97
N GLN A 149 -11.20 11.90 4.08
CA GLN A 149 -9.91 12.45 3.64
C GLN A 149 -9.90 12.72 2.13
N ASP A 150 -10.48 11.83 1.33
CA ASP A 150 -10.62 12.01 -0.12
C ASP A 150 -11.53 13.18 -0.46
N ALA A 151 -12.65 13.34 0.27
CA ALA A 151 -13.56 14.47 0.09
C ALA A 151 -12.90 15.80 0.47
N GLU A 152 -12.17 15.86 1.58
CA GLU A 152 -11.40 17.05 1.99
C GLU A 152 -10.33 17.40 0.96
N PHE A 153 -9.58 16.41 0.47
CA PHE A 153 -8.55 16.62 -0.53
C PHE A 153 -9.12 17.11 -1.87
N ALA A 154 -10.26 16.53 -2.30
CA ALA A 154 -10.96 16.97 -3.50
C ALA A 154 -11.50 18.40 -3.37
N ALA A 155 -12.03 18.78 -2.21
CA ALA A 155 -12.44 20.14 -1.92
C ALA A 155 -11.26 21.10 -1.98
N TRP A 156 -10.14 20.78 -1.32
CA TRP A 156 -8.93 21.60 -1.34
C TRP A 156 -8.38 21.83 -2.76
N LYS A 157 -8.35 20.80 -3.61
CA LYS A 157 -7.93 20.93 -5.01
C LYS A 157 -8.79 21.89 -5.84
N ARG A 158 -10.06 22.08 -5.49
CA ARG A 158 -10.96 23.00 -6.21
C ARG A 158 -10.67 24.48 -5.92
N PHE A 159 -9.94 24.77 -4.84
CA PHE A 159 -9.59 26.14 -4.42
C PHE A 159 -8.15 26.53 -4.80
N ARG A 160 -7.45 25.73 -5.61
CA ARG A 160 -6.08 25.95 -6.06
C ARG A 160 -6.04 26.04 -7.58
#